data_AF-A0A960ULI7-F1
#
_entry.id   AF-A0A960ULI7-F1
#
_cell.length_a   1.000
_cell.length_b   1.000
_cell.length_c   1.000
_cell.angle_alpha   90.00
_cell.angle_beta   90.00
_cell.angle_gamma   90.00
#
_symmetry.space_group_name_H-M   'P 1'
#
loop_
_entity.id
_entity.type
_entity.pdbx_description
1 polymer ?
#
loop_
_entity_poly.entity_id
_entity_poly.type
_entity_poly.pdbx_seq_one_letter_code
_entity_poly.pdbx_strand_id
1 'polypeptide(L)'
;SLGLKSVPAIVAVLGNENLPYRSRSLAARTLAHLSFAQLESMVPSIVENEIQSSYLYLDRALLLRDSDSASPALRLLGQFYQDMQQVTLEFVLEILALAGRIPDYEQIAAALRSGNPRGKGDSIETLEQSVHRSVFRMLLPLVDSRPLEEKIAFYHKNYQASADSDFAILEKALRSKNDLEKALASQALYESRGEQSLDRIYRSEPFSGPISREVYLSLSQGAEHALNPVERLVVLKSDILLKDLSVLNLRSPALASRQREANGQSLYEKGALADFLYLPIDATFEVEGSDQAYGAGTGYEVLERLGNPDGESGLRRNTVKAVSGSYLEIPAASIEEMIQSDPRSALGILEALSRL
;
A
#
# COMPACT_ATOMS: atom_id res chain seq x y z
N SER A 1 -21.70 -0.13 -27.87
CA SER A 1 -20.36 0.46 -27.96
C SER A 1 -20.36 1.79 -27.21
N LEU A 2 -19.39 2.03 -26.33
CA LEU A 2 -19.11 3.38 -25.83
C LEU A 2 -18.57 4.17 -27.03
N GLY A 3 -19.35 5.11 -27.56
CA GLY A 3 -18.98 5.91 -28.74
C GLY A 3 -18.32 7.24 -28.35
N LEU A 4 -17.93 8.04 -29.34
CA LEU A 4 -17.29 9.37 -29.16
C LEU A 4 -18.02 10.33 -28.19
N LYS A 5 -19.32 10.12 -27.94
CA LYS A 5 -20.12 10.86 -26.96
C LYS A 5 -19.63 10.69 -25.52
N SER A 6 -18.88 9.63 -25.18
CA SER A 6 -18.33 9.42 -23.84
C SER A 6 -16.98 10.12 -23.60
N VAL A 7 -16.33 10.66 -24.64
CA VAL A 7 -15.01 11.30 -24.54
C VAL A 7 -14.97 12.41 -23.46
N PRO A 8 -15.95 13.33 -23.36
CA PRO A 8 -15.91 14.37 -22.33
C PRO A 8 -15.92 13.82 -20.90
N ALA A 9 -16.69 12.76 -20.64
CA ALA A 9 -16.75 12.13 -19.33
C ALA A 9 -15.43 11.42 -18.99
N ILE A 10 -14.81 10.76 -19.97
CA ILE A 10 -13.51 10.10 -19.81
C ILE A 10 -12.40 11.14 -19.54
N VAL A 11 -12.41 12.25 -20.25
CA VAL A 11 -11.49 13.39 -20.03
C VAL A 11 -11.66 13.94 -18.61
N ALA A 12 -12.90 14.12 -18.15
CA ALA A 12 -13.18 14.58 -16.80
C ALA A 12 -12.68 13.61 -15.73
N VAL A 13 -12.78 12.30 -15.96
CA VAL A 13 -12.23 11.28 -15.04
C VAL A 13 -10.70 11.31 -15.04
N LEU A 14 -10.05 11.30 -16.21
CA LEU A 14 -8.59 11.29 -16.32
C LEU A 14 -7.95 12.54 -15.69
N GLY A 15 -8.55 13.71 -15.91
CA GLY A 15 -8.07 14.99 -15.38
C GLY A 15 -8.41 15.25 -13.92
N ASN A 16 -9.19 14.41 -13.25
CA ASN A 16 -9.55 14.62 -11.85
C ASN A 16 -8.55 13.92 -10.90
N GLU A 17 -7.63 14.70 -10.37
CA GLU A 17 -6.58 14.26 -9.42
C GLU A 17 -7.14 13.68 -8.10
N ASN A 18 -8.42 13.93 -7.79
CA ASN A 18 -9.06 13.36 -6.60
C ASN A 18 -9.56 11.92 -6.81
N LEU A 19 -9.55 11.42 -8.04
CA LEU A 19 -10.00 10.05 -8.32
C LEU A 19 -8.83 9.06 -8.16
N PRO A 20 -9.12 7.82 -7.71
CA PRO A 20 -8.11 6.78 -7.61
C PRO A 20 -7.38 6.53 -8.95
N TYR A 21 -6.08 6.28 -8.89
CA TYR A 21 -5.26 5.99 -10.08
C TYR A 21 -5.83 4.88 -10.95
N ARG A 22 -6.39 3.80 -10.37
CA ARG A 22 -7.06 2.74 -11.13
C ARG A 22 -8.16 3.26 -12.07
N SER A 23 -8.99 4.20 -11.60
CA SER A 23 -10.04 4.81 -12.41
C SER A 23 -9.47 5.72 -13.50
N ARG A 24 -8.39 6.45 -13.18
CA ARG A 24 -7.71 7.33 -14.14
C ARG A 24 -6.93 6.55 -15.20
N SER A 25 -6.27 5.45 -14.84
CA SER A 25 -5.64 4.49 -15.76
C SER A 25 -6.65 3.89 -16.72
N LEU A 26 -7.81 3.42 -16.21
CA LEU A 26 -8.88 2.92 -17.07
C LEU A 26 -9.39 4.00 -18.03
N ALA A 27 -9.55 5.24 -17.55
CA ALA A 27 -9.93 6.36 -18.38
C ALA A 27 -8.86 6.67 -19.45
N ALA A 28 -7.58 6.64 -19.10
CA ALA A 28 -6.48 6.83 -20.04
C ALA A 28 -6.46 5.78 -21.15
N ARG A 29 -6.55 4.48 -20.79
CA ARG A 29 -6.62 3.38 -21.76
C ARG A 29 -7.82 3.52 -22.69
N THR A 30 -8.99 3.83 -22.12
CA THR A 30 -10.21 4.03 -22.90
C THR A 30 -10.07 5.23 -23.83
N LEU A 31 -9.47 6.33 -23.36
CA LEU A 31 -9.23 7.53 -24.16
C LEU A 31 -8.22 7.28 -25.28
N ALA A 32 -7.15 6.52 -25.03
CA ALA A 32 -6.17 6.14 -26.04
C ALA A 32 -6.82 5.44 -27.23
N HIS A 33 -7.81 4.57 -26.96
CA HIS A 33 -8.56 3.85 -27.98
C HIS A 33 -9.62 4.69 -28.69
N LEU A 34 -10.31 5.59 -27.98
CA LEU A 34 -11.42 6.37 -28.55
C LEU A 34 -10.97 7.66 -29.23
N SER A 35 -9.94 8.33 -28.70
CA SER A 35 -9.42 9.61 -29.17
C SER A 35 -7.97 9.83 -28.71
N PHE A 36 -7.03 9.23 -29.44
CA PHE A 36 -5.59 9.38 -29.18
C PHE A 36 -5.15 10.85 -29.16
N ALA A 37 -5.65 11.68 -30.09
CA ALA A 37 -5.34 13.11 -30.14
C ALA A 37 -5.75 13.85 -28.86
N GLN A 38 -6.88 13.47 -28.24
CA GLN A 38 -7.30 14.06 -26.97
C GLN A 38 -6.38 13.63 -25.83
N LEU A 39 -6.00 12.36 -25.76
CA LEU A 39 -5.02 11.88 -24.78
C LEU A 39 -3.68 12.63 -24.95
N GLU A 40 -3.15 12.69 -26.16
CA GLU A 40 -1.86 13.33 -26.47
C GLU A 40 -1.85 14.80 -26.01
N SER A 41 -2.96 15.52 -26.20
CA SER A 41 -3.08 16.92 -25.75
C SER A 41 -3.03 17.10 -24.22
N MET A 42 -3.42 16.08 -23.45
CA MET A 42 -3.48 16.13 -21.98
C MET A 42 -2.20 15.62 -21.31
N VAL A 43 -1.39 14.83 -22.03
CA VAL A 43 -0.19 14.17 -21.48
C VAL A 43 0.77 15.15 -20.81
N PRO A 44 1.14 16.31 -21.39
CA PRO A 44 2.11 17.21 -20.77
C PRO A 44 1.69 17.67 -19.36
N SER A 45 0.45 18.11 -19.20
CA SER A 45 -0.06 18.59 -17.92
C SER A 45 -0.22 17.46 -16.90
N ILE A 46 -0.70 16.29 -17.32
CA ILE A 46 -0.83 15.14 -16.41
C ILE A 46 0.56 14.71 -15.94
N VAL A 47 1.50 14.48 -16.86
CA VAL A 47 2.84 14.00 -16.51
C VAL A 47 3.55 14.97 -15.58
N GLU A 48 3.47 16.28 -15.82
CA GLU A 48 4.10 17.28 -14.95
C GLU A 48 3.51 17.29 -13.53
N ASN A 49 2.17 17.32 -13.40
CA ASN A 49 1.49 17.31 -12.11
C ASN A 49 1.75 16.02 -11.32
N GLU A 50 1.77 14.88 -11.99
CA GLU A 50 2.00 13.59 -11.34
C GLU A 50 3.48 13.41 -10.92
N ILE A 51 4.43 13.90 -11.71
CA ILE A 51 5.84 13.92 -11.28
C ILE A 51 5.99 14.79 -10.03
N GLN A 52 5.38 15.98 -10.01
CA GLN A 52 5.39 16.84 -8.81
C GLN A 52 4.75 16.15 -7.60
N SER A 53 3.63 15.45 -7.81
CA SER A 53 2.93 14.68 -6.76
C SER A 53 3.80 13.54 -6.22
N SER A 54 4.53 12.84 -7.10
CA SER A 54 5.49 11.81 -6.71
C SER A 54 6.59 12.37 -5.80
N TYR A 55 7.13 13.56 -6.10
CA TYR A 55 8.09 14.21 -5.21
C TYR A 55 7.48 14.63 -3.88
N LEU A 56 6.26 15.20 -3.89
CA LEU A 56 5.54 15.57 -2.68
C LEU A 56 5.33 14.36 -1.75
N TYR A 57 5.03 13.19 -2.31
CA TYR A 57 4.92 11.97 -1.53
C TYR A 57 6.26 11.53 -0.91
N LEU A 58 7.38 11.61 -1.64
CA LEU A 58 8.71 11.35 -1.06
C LEU A 58 9.04 12.33 0.07
N ASP A 59 8.76 13.61 -0.12
CA ASP A 59 9.04 14.68 0.84
C ASP A 59 8.28 14.42 2.15
N ARG A 60 6.98 14.09 2.06
CA ARG A 60 6.18 13.72 3.22
C ARG A 60 6.67 12.44 3.88
N ALA A 61 7.02 11.42 3.10
CA ALA A 61 7.55 10.18 3.66
C ALA A 61 8.86 10.40 4.43
N LEU A 62 9.74 11.26 3.92
CA LEU A 62 10.99 11.65 4.58
C LEU A 62 10.71 12.38 5.90
N LEU A 63 9.86 13.40 5.87
CA LEU A 63 9.52 14.20 7.06
C LEU A 63 8.87 13.36 8.17
N LEU A 64 8.02 12.38 7.80
CA LEU A 64 7.41 11.48 8.77
C LEU A 64 8.39 10.43 9.30
N ARG A 65 9.32 9.95 8.46
CA ARG A 65 10.39 9.02 8.88
C ARG A 65 11.30 9.66 9.92
N ASP A 66 11.64 10.94 9.72
CA ASP A 66 12.58 11.68 10.56
C ASP A 66 11.89 12.33 11.77
N SER A 67 10.58 12.11 11.96
CA SER A 67 9.85 12.59 13.14
C SER A 67 10.23 11.81 14.40
N ASP A 68 10.34 12.49 15.53
CA ASP A 68 10.65 11.88 16.85
C ASP A 68 9.47 11.07 17.44
N SER A 69 8.33 11.01 16.73
CA SER A 69 7.12 10.35 17.22
C SER A 69 7.24 8.83 17.14
N ALA A 70 6.97 8.16 18.26
CA ALA A 70 6.94 6.70 18.34
C ALA A 70 5.66 6.07 17.74
N SER A 71 4.73 6.87 17.22
CA SER A 71 3.42 6.44 16.70
C SER A 71 3.56 5.41 15.57
N PRO A 72 3.08 4.16 15.74
CA PRO A 72 3.02 3.17 14.67
C PRO A 72 2.20 3.66 13.47
N ALA A 73 1.09 4.34 13.69
CA ALA A 73 0.25 4.87 12.62
C ALA A 73 0.95 5.96 11.80
N LEU A 74 1.79 6.80 12.43
CA LEU A 74 2.58 7.79 11.73
C LEU A 74 3.62 7.14 10.80
N ARG A 75 4.27 6.07 11.26
CA ARG A 75 5.18 5.27 10.42
C ARG A 75 4.45 4.63 9.24
N LEU A 76 3.25 4.08 9.47
CA LEU A 76 2.41 3.55 8.39
C LEU A 76 2.00 4.65 7.40
N LEU A 77 1.71 5.86 7.84
CA LEU A 77 1.42 6.99 6.95
C LEU A 77 2.64 7.35 6.08
N GLY A 78 3.85 7.32 6.66
CA GLY A 78 5.09 7.47 5.90
C GLY A 78 5.26 6.39 4.82
N GLN A 79 5.01 5.13 5.16
CA GLN A 79 5.04 4.01 4.21
C GLN A 79 3.95 4.13 3.14
N PHE A 80 2.74 4.53 3.51
CA PHE A 80 1.65 4.82 2.58
C PHE A 80 2.07 5.87 1.53
N TYR A 81 2.79 6.93 1.92
CA TYR A 81 3.29 7.90 0.96
C TYR A 81 4.38 7.32 0.04
N GLN A 82 5.24 6.42 0.53
CA GLN A 82 6.18 5.70 -0.33
C GLN A 82 5.45 4.82 -1.36
N ASP A 83 4.37 4.14 -0.94
CA ASP A 83 3.55 3.35 -1.85
C ASP A 83 2.86 4.24 -2.89
N MET A 84 2.27 5.35 -2.45
CA MET A 84 1.61 6.32 -3.35
C MET A 84 2.59 6.90 -4.36
N GLN A 85 3.83 7.20 -3.96
CA GLN A 85 4.89 7.62 -4.87
C GLN A 85 5.12 6.60 -5.99
N GLN A 86 5.21 5.31 -5.66
CA GLN A 86 5.42 4.26 -6.66
C GLN A 86 4.22 4.14 -7.60
N VAL A 87 3.00 4.17 -7.06
CA VAL A 87 1.77 4.15 -7.87
C VAL A 87 1.70 5.34 -8.82
N THR A 88 2.04 6.54 -8.35
CA THR A 88 2.09 7.75 -9.17
C THR A 88 3.13 7.64 -10.28
N LEU A 89 4.32 7.11 -9.98
CA LEU A 89 5.38 6.92 -10.98
C LEU A 89 4.97 5.89 -12.04
N GLU A 90 4.36 4.77 -11.65
CA GLU A 90 3.84 3.77 -12.60
C GLU A 90 2.74 4.37 -13.49
N PHE A 91 1.86 5.20 -12.92
CA PHE A 91 0.85 5.92 -13.70
C PHE A 91 1.49 6.88 -14.71
N VAL A 92 2.56 7.61 -14.34
CA VAL A 92 3.29 8.46 -15.30
C VAL A 92 3.86 7.64 -16.46
N LEU A 93 4.48 6.50 -16.17
CA LEU A 93 5.02 5.61 -17.21
C LEU A 93 3.90 5.05 -18.10
N GLU A 94 2.77 4.65 -17.51
CA GLU A 94 1.60 4.19 -18.26
C GLU A 94 1.07 5.28 -19.21
N ILE A 95 0.90 6.52 -18.73
CA ILE A 95 0.44 7.64 -19.57
C ILE A 95 1.40 7.91 -20.72
N LEU A 96 2.72 7.86 -20.48
CA LEU A 96 3.73 8.01 -21.52
C LEU A 96 3.64 6.87 -22.55
N ALA A 97 3.45 5.62 -22.12
CA ALA A 97 3.34 4.47 -23.03
C ALA A 97 2.05 4.55 -23.87
N LEU A 98 0.91 4.84 -23.24
CA LEU A 98 -0.38 5.00 -23.93
C LEU A 98 -0.35 6.16 -24.95
N ALA A 99 0.47 7.17 -24.71
CA ALA A 99 0.71 8.28 -25.63
C ALA A 99 1.77 7.99 -26.70
N GLY A 100 2.29 6.76 -26.78
CA GLY A 100 3.32 6.35 -27.74
C GLY A 100 4.68 7.00 -27.50
N ARG A 101 4.97 7.47 -26.27
CA ARG A 101 6.23 8.14 -25.91
C ARG A 101 7.28 7.18 -25.37
N ILE A 102 6.90 6.04 -24.81
CA ILE A 102 7.82 5.01 -24.34
C ILE A 102 7.26 3.65 -24.75
N PRO A 103 8.10 2.59 -24.82
CA PRO A 103 7.61 1.23 -25.05
C PRO A 103 6.88 0.69 -23.80
N ASP A 104 6.72 -0.63 -23.70
CA ASP A 104 6.00 -1.30 -22.60
C ASP A 104 6.37 -0.75 -21.21
N TYR A 105 5.41 -0.05 -20.58
CA TYR A 105 5.62 0.57 -19.27
C TYR A 105 5.80 -0.47 -18.16
N GLU A 106 5.22 -1.66 -18.30
CA GLU A 106 5.30 -2.71 -17.27
C GLU A 106 6.72 -3.26 -17.18
N GLN A 107 7.35 -3.45 -18.34
CA GLN A 107 8.75 -3.87 -18.44
C GLN A 107 9.68 -2.81 -17.86
N ILE A 108 9.49 -1.53 -18.21
CA ILE A 108 10.28 -0.42 -17.66
C ILE A 108 10.09 -0.33 -16.14
N ALA A 109 8.85 -0.34 -15.65
CA ALA A 109 8.57 -0.25 -14.23
C ALA A 109 9.17 -1.43 -13.44
N ALA A 110 9.08 -2.66 -13.98
CA ALA A 110 9.68 -3.84 -13.37
C ALA A 110 11.21 -3.74 -13.31
N ALA A 111 11.85 -3.29 -14.38
CA ALA A 111 13.30 -3.13 -14.43
C ALA A 111 13.80 -2.01 -13.49
N LEU A 112 13.08 -0.90 -13.38
CA LEU A 112 13.41 0.20 -12.45
C LEU A 112 13.33 -0.20 -10.98
N ARG A 113 12.39 -1.09 -10.64
CA ARG A 113 12.25 -1.66 -9.28
C ARG A 113 13.23 -2.80 -9.00
N SER A 114 13.76 -3.44 -10.03
CA SER A 114 14.67 -4.57 -9.87
C SER A 114 15.98 -4.14 -9.20
N GLY A 115 16.56 -5.03 -8.39
CA GLY A 115 17.91 -4.86 -7.85
C GLY A 115 19.02 -4.98 -8.91
N ASN A 116 18.69 -5.22 -10.18
CA ASN A 116 19.66 -5.40 -11.27
C ASN A 116 20.08 -4.04 -11.86
N PRO A 117 21.32 -3.57 -11.61
CA PRO A 117 21.76 -2.25 -12.07
C PRO A 117 21.75 -2.10 -13.60
N ARG A 118 21.98 -3.20 -14.34
CA ARG A 118 22.00 -3.20 -15.80
C ARG A 118 20.61 -2.97 -16.38
N GLY A 119 19.62 -3.75 -15.96
CA GLY A 119 18.24 -3.60 -16.42
C GLY A 119 17.67 -2.22 -16.07
N LYS A 120 18.05 -1.69 -14.91
CA LYS A 120 17.73 -0.32 -14.51
C LYS A 120 18.38 0.72 -15.44
N GLY A 121 19.67 0.57 -15.74
CA GLY A 121 20.39 1.44 -16.69
C GLY A 121 19.76 1.45 -18.09
N ASP A 122 19.50 0.28 -18.66
CA ASP A 122 18.87 0.12 -19.98
C ASP A 122 17.48 0.79 -20.03
N SER A 123 16.72 0.70 -18.92
CA SER A 123 15.41 1.34 -18.81
C SER A 123 15.50 2.87 -18.70
N ILE A 124 16.49 3.39 -17.97
CA ILE A 124 16.74 4.84 -17.88
C ILE A 124 17.18 5.39 -19.23
N GLU A 125 18.05 4.69 -19.95
CA GLU A 125 18.46 5.06 -21.31
C GLU A 125 17.26 5.07 -22.27
N THR A 126 16.40 4.05 -22.19
CA THR A 126 15.16 3.99 -22.98
C THR A 126 14.28 5.20 -22.69
N LEU A 127 14.11 5.60 -21.42
CA LEU A 127 13.37 6.80 -21.05
C LEU A 127 14.02 8.06 -21.64
N GLU A 128 15.35 8.20 -21.53
CA GLU A 128 16.10 9.35 -22.07
C GLU A 128 15.89 9.54 -23.57
N GLN A 129 15.90 8.45 -24.33
CA GLN A 129 15.76 8.47 -25.79
C GLN A 129 14.33 8.72 -26.27
N SER A 130 13.33 8.37 -25.45
CA SER A 130 11.93 8.31 -25.91
C SER A 130 11.07 9.51 -25.46
N VAL A 131 11.41 10.16 -24.33
CA VAL A 131 10.65 11.32 -23.82
C VAL A 131 11.35 12.64 -24.10
N HIS A 132 10.60 13.75 -24.07
CA HIS A 132 11.20 15.08 -24.20
C HIS A 132 12.19 15.36 -23.05
N ARG A 133 13.30 16.03 -23.37
CA ARG A 133 14.39 16.33 -22.41
C ARG A 133 13.91 16.97 -21.11
N SER A 134 12.90 17.84 -21.15
CA SER A 134 12.33 18.46 -19.95
C SER A 134 11.68 17.43 -19.02
N VAL A 135 10.91 16.49 -19.57
CA VAL A 135 10.25 15.40 -18.84
C VAL A 135 11.29 14.45 -18.26
N PHE A 136 12.27 14.03 -19.07
CA PHE A 136 13.34 13.14 -18.61
C PHE A 136 14.11 13.76 -17.44
N ARG A 137 14.44 15.05 -17.51
CA ARG A 137 15.13 15.76 -16.42
C ARG A 137 14.34 15.74 -15.11
N MET A 138 13.01 15.80 -15.17
CA MET A 138 12.15 15.73 -13.98
C MET A 138 11.99 14.31 -13.46
N LEU A 139 11.96 13.31 -14.34
CA LEU A 139 11.85 11.89 -13.99
C LEU A 139 13.13 11.29 -13.43
N LEU A 140 14.29 11.68 -13.96
CA LEU A 140 15.58 11.04 -13.68
C LEU A 140 15.85 10.86 -12.18
N PRO A 141 15.64 11.87 -11.31
CA PRO A 141 15.86 11.68 -9.87
C PRO A 141 14.89 10.68 -9.22
N LEU A 142 13.69 10.50 -9.75
CA LEU A 142 12.72 9.54 -9.23
C LEU A 142 13.12 8.10 -9.61
N VAL A 143 13.63 7.91 -10.83
CA VAL A 143 13.88 6.57 -11.41
C VAL A 143 15.31 6.04 -11.19
N ASP A 144 16.29 6.90 -10.91
CA ASP A 144 17.67 6.47 -10.68
C ASP A 144 17.95 6.03 -9.23
N SER A 145 19.22 5.76 -8.92
CA SER A 145 19.66 5.24 -7.63
C SER A 145 20.21 6.30 -6.68
N ARG A 146 19.93 7.60 -6.92
CA ARG A 146 20.43 8.65 -6.02
C ARG A 146 19.77 8.56 -4.62
N PRO A 147 20.45 9.02 -3.56
CA PRO A 147 19.91 9.08 -2.21
C PRO A 147 18.60 9.88 -2.14
N LEU A 148 17.73 9.53 -1.18
CA LEU A 148 16.42 10.19 -1.01
C LEU A 148 16.59 11.70 -0.80
N GLU A 149 17.58 12.10 -0.02
CA GLU A 149 17.89 13.49 0.31
C GLU A 149 18.20 14.32 -0.94
N GLU A 150 18.87 13.73 -1.94
CA GLU A 150 19.13 14.39 -3.22
C GLU A 150 17.86 14.51 -4.08
N LYS A 151 16.95 13.53 -4.01
CA LYS A 151 15.64 13.59 -4.67
C LYS A 151 14.80 14.73 -4.09
N ILE A 152 14.83 14.90 -2.77
CA ILE A 152 14.11 15.98 -2.08
C ILE A 152 14.76 17.35 -2.34
N ALA A 153 16.09 17.43 -2.34
CA ALA A 153 16.78 18.67 -2.71
C ALA A 153 16.42 19.10 -4.15
N PHE A 154 16.27 18.15 -5.08
CA PHE A 154 15.75 18.44 -6.42
C PHE A 154 14.32 18.98 -6.36
N TYR A 155 13.44 18.37 -5.55
CA TYR A 155 12.06 18.83 -5.37
C TYR A 155 12.00 20.29 -4.89
N HIS A 156 12.71 20.62 -3.80
CA HIS A 156 12.71 21.96 -3.20
C HIS A 156 13.29 23.03 -4.13
N LYS A 157 14.22 22.66 -5.01
CA LYS A 157 14.82 23.57 -5.98
C LYS A 157 13.92 23.88 -7.18
N ASN A 158 13.12 22.89 -7.63
CA ASN A 158 12.38 22.99 -8.89
C ASN A 158 10.87 23.21 -8.72
N TYR A 159 10.33 22.94 -7.54
CA TYR A 159 8.91 23.09 -7.24
C TYR A 159 8.70 23.97 -6.00
N GLN A 160 7.49 24.51 -5.83
CA GLN A 160 7.11 25.20 -4.60
C GLN A 160 6.92 24.18 -3.48
N ALA A 161 8.02 23.81 -2.83
CA ALA A 161 7.97 22.93 -1.67
C ALA A 161 7.35 23.66 -0.48
N SER A 162 6.45 22.98 0.22
CA SER A 162 5.94 23.46 1.50
C SER A 162 6.91 23.07 2.60
N ALA A 163 7.32 24.03 3.43
CA ALA A 163 8.04 23.78 4.68
C ALA A 163 7.08 23.23 5.76
N ASP A 164 6.46 22.09 5.47
CA ASP A 164 5.51 21.44 6.37
C ASP A 164 6.26 20.76 7.52
N SER A 165 5.72 20.88 8.73
CA SER A 165 6.06 19.96 9.82
C SER A 165 5.29 18.65 9.69
N ASP A 166 5.72 17.61 10.42
CA ASP A 166 4.97 16.36 10.61
C ASP A 166 3.49 16.60 10.98
N PHE A 167 3.25 17.55 11.88
CA PHE A 167 1.90 17.95 12.29
C PHE A 167 1.12 18.60 11.13
N ALA A 168 1.77 19.45 10.32
CA ALA A 168 1.12 20.05 9.16
C ALA A 168 0.75 18.99 8.10
N ILE A 169 1.58 17.95 7.94
CA ILE A 169 1.28 16.80 7.08
C ILE A 169 0.05 16.04 7.60
N LEU A 170 -0.01 15.76 8.90
CA LEU A 170 -1.19 15.12 9.52
C LEU A 170 -2.47 15.94 9.29
N GLU A 171 -2.40 17.26 9.44
CA GLU A 171 -3.55 18.14 9.19
C GLU A 171 -4.03 18.12 7.74
N LYS A 172 -3.09 18.06 6.78
CA LYS A 172 -3.42 17.90 5.36
C LYS A 172 -4.03 16.52 5.08
N ALA A 173 -3.47 15.47 5.66
CA ALA A 173 -3.95 14.09 5.53
C ALA A 173 -5.34 13.89 6.13
N LEU A 174 -5.67 14.56 7.25
CA LEU A 174 -7.01 14.57 7.84
C LEU A 174 -8.08 15.17 6.91
N ARG A 175 -7.68 16.06 6.00
CA ARG A 175 -8.54 16.65 4.96
C ARG A 175 -8.47 15.90 3.63
N SER A 176 -7.71 14.81 3.57
CA SER A 176 -7.60 14.04 2.34
C SER A 176 -8.92 13.36 1.99
N LYS A 177 -9.20 13.28 0.69
CA LYS A 177 -10.30 12.45 0.16
C LYS A 177 -9.94 10.97 0.13
N ASN A 178 -8.66 10.62 0.29
CA ASN A 178 -8.26 9.24 0.45
C ASN A 178 -8.64 8.75 1.85
N ASP A 179 -9.55 7.79 1.90
CA ASP A 179 -10.10 7.23 3.14
C ASP A 179 -9.03 6.59 4.03
N LEU A 180 -8.05 5.91 3.43
CA LEU A 180 -6.96 5.27 4.18
C LEU A 180 -5.96 6.31 4.70
N GLU A 181 -5.57 7.29 3.89
CA GLU A 181 -4.70 8.41 4.33
C GLU A 181 -5.31 9.15 5.54
N LYS A 182 -6.61 9.46 5.47
CA LYS A 182 -7.35 10.10 6.56
C LYS A 182 -7.41 9.21 7.81
N ALA A 183 -7.66 7.92 7.65
CA ALA A 183 -7.71 6.96 8.75
C ALA A 183 -6.35 6.85 9.48
N LEU A 184 -5.25 6.73 8.72
CA LEU A 184 -3.88 6.70 9.23
C LEU A 184 -3.55 7.98 10.00
N ALA A 185 -3.89 9.14 9.44
CA ALA A 185 -3.67 10.43 10.09
C ALA A 185 -4.51 10.60 11.38
N SER A 186 -5.74 10.08 11.39
CA SER A 186 -6.62 10.10 12.56
C SER A 186 -6.04 9.28 13.70
N GLN A 187 -5.61 8.04 13.42
CA GLN A 187 -4.95 7.18 14.40
C GLN A 187 -3.65 7.82 14.90
N ALA A 188 -2.79 8.33 14.02
CA ALA A 188 -1.52 8.96 14.40
C ALA A 188 -1.71 10.20 15.27
N LEU A 189 -2.74 11.01 14.98
CA LEU A 189 -3.07 12.17 15.81
C LEU A 189 -3.60 11.75 17.19
N TYR A 190 -4.38 10.67 17.26
CA TYR A 190 -4.86 10.12 18.52
C TYR A 190 -3.74 9.51 19.35
N GLU A 191 -2.84 8.73 18.75
CA GLU A 191 -1.68 8.16 19.45
C GLU A 191 -0.76 9.24 20.04
N SER A 192 -0.69 10.41 19.41
CA SER A 192 0.15 11.52 19.88
C SER A 192 -0.53 12.45 20.89
N ARG A 193 -1.87 12.61 20.86
CA ARG A 193 -2.59 13.59 21.69
C ARG A 193 -3.74 13.01 22.52
N GLY A 194 -4.01 11.72 22.43
CA GLY A 194 -5.11 11.03 23.07
C GLY A 194 -6.48 11.60 22.68
N GLU A 195 -7.44 11.48 23.59
CA GLU A 195 -8.83 11.89 23.42
C GLU A 195 -9.03 13.37 23.05
N GLN A 196 -8.06 14.24 23.39
CA GLN A 196 -8.11 15.67 23.03
C GLN A 196 -8.10 15.90 21.51
N SER A 197 -7.66 14.92 20.73
CA SER A 197 -7.66 14.97 19.28
C SER A 197 -9.03 14.68 18.63
N LEU A 198 -9.97 14.05 19.34
CA LEU A 198 -11.20 13.51 18.74
C LEU A 198 -12.07 14.60 18.10
N ASP A 199 -12.23 15.75 18.76
CA ASP A 199 -12.98 16.89 18.21
C ASP A 199 -12.33 17.42 16.92
N ARG A 200 -11.00 17.44 16.86
CA ARG A 200 -10.25 17.87 15.68
C ARG A 200 -10.39 16.89 14.53
N ILE A 201 -10.30 15.59 14.82
CA ILE A 201 -10.52 14.51 13.83
C ILE A 201 -11.93 14.63 13.25
N TYR A 202 -12.94 14.76 14.12
CA TYR A 202 -14.34 14.88 13.70
C TYR A 202 -14.60 16.12 12.82
N ARG A 203 -14.03 17.28 13.17
CA ARG A 203 -14.23 18.54 12.44
C ARG A 203 -13.49 18.62 11.10
N SER A 204 -12.48 17.77 10.88
CA SER A 204 -11.62 17.86 9.69
C SER A 204 -12.33 17.57 8.36
N GLU A 205 -13.49 16.90 8.41
CA GLU A 205 -14.56 16.75 7.41
C GLU A 205 -15.29 15.44 7.80
N PRO A 206 -16.63 15.34 7.71
CA PRO A 206 -17.35 14.13 8.11
C PRO A 206 -16.99 12.96 7.17
N PHE A 207 -16.01 12.17 7.56
CA PHE A 207 -15.52 10.89 6.99
C PHE A 207 -15.43 10.81 5.45
N SER A 208 -14.21 10.67 4.92
CA SER A 208 -14.02 10.46 3.47
C SER A 208 -14.44 9.06 3.00
N GLY A 209 -14.71 8.13 3.92
CA GLY A 209 -15.18 6.79 3.62
C GLY A 209 -15.38 5.92 4.86
N PRO A 210 -15.64 4.62 4.67
CA PRO A 210 -15.93 3.69 5.76
C PRO A 210 -14.74 3.46 6.71
N ILE A 211 -13.50 3.50 6.23
CA ILE A 211 -12.31 3.18 7.04
C ILE A 211 -12.06 4.28 8.06
N SER A 212 -12.01 5.54 7.62
CA SER A 212 -11.84 6.69 8.51
C SER A 212 -12.96 6.81 9.54
N ARG A 213 -14.19 6.43 9.15
CA ARG A 213 -15.33 6.35 10.07
C ARG A 213 -15.15 5.28 11.13
N GLU A 214 -14.77 4.06 10.74
CA GLU A 214 -14.57 2.94 11.66
C GLU A 214 -13.45 3.24 12.66
N VAL A 215 -12.34 3.82 12.19
CA VAL A 215 -11.24 4.27 13.07
C VAL A 215 -11.75 5.31 14.08
N TYR A 216 -12.41 6.37 13.64
CA TYR A 216 -12.94 7.39 14.56
C TYR A 216 -13.91 6.80 15.60
N LEU A 217 -14.82 5.93 15.17
CA LEU A 217 -15.78 5.29 16.09
C LEU A 217 -15.07 4.41 17.12
N SER A 218 -14.04 3.68 16.70
CA SER A 218 -13.23 2.85 17.61
C SER A 218 -12.50 3.74 18.61
N LEU A 219 -11.78 4.75 18.13
CA LEU A 219 -11.06 5.70 18.99
C LEU A 219 -11.97 6.42 20.01
N SER A 220 -13.23 6.69 19.63
CA SER A 220 -14.22 7.32 20.50
C SER A 220 -14.74 6.40 21.62
N GLN A 221 -14.51 5.09 21.53
CA GLN A 221 -14.84 4.12 22.58
C GLN A 221 -13.76 4.03 23.67
N GLY A 222 -12.60 4.66 23.47
CA GLY A 222 -11.47 4.61 24.40
C GLY A 222 -10.64 3.33 24.27
N ALA A 223 -9.76 3.05 25.23
CA ALA A 223 -8.74 2.00 25.11
C ALA A 223 -9.27 0.55 25.00
N GLU A 224 -10.54 0.29 25.31
CA GLU A 224 -11.14 -1.06 25.31
C GLU A 224 -11.84 -1.43 23.99
N HIS A 225 -11.58 -0.72 22.90
CA HIS A 225 -12.16 -1.06 21.59
C HIS A 225 -11.47 -2.26 20.95
N ALA A 226 -12.21 -3.02 20.14
CA ALA A 226 -11.62 -4.01 19.25
C ALA A 226 -10.66 -3.35 18.25
N LEU A 227 -9.66 -4.08 17.75
CA LEU A 227 -8.68 -3.50 16.83
C LEU A 227 -9.34 -2.89 15.59
N ASN A 228 -9.09 -1.60 15.40
CA ASN A 228 -9.59 -0.87 14.23
C ASN A 228 -8.75 -1.21 12.98
N PRO A 229 -9.18 -0.80 11.77
CA PRO A 229 -8.46 -1.14 10.54
C PRO A 229 -6.98 -0.71 10.51
N VAL A 230 -6.62 0.43 11.11
CA VAL A 230 -5.23 0.90 11.13
C VAL A 230 -4.39 0.06 12.08
N GLU A 231 -4.92 -0.30 13.24
CA GLU A 231 -4.21 -1.16 14.19
C GLU A 231 -4.03 -2.57 13.63
N ARG A 232 -5.03 -3.09 12.91
CA ARG A 232 -4.89 -4.33 12.13
C ARG A 232 -3.77 -4.21 11.11
N LEU A 233 -3.66 -3.10 10.38
CA LEU A 233 -2.52 -2.85 9.49
C LEU A 233 -1.17 -2.84 10.23
N VAL A 234 -1.10 -2.27 11.44
CA VAL A 234 0.12 -2.30 12.27
C VAL A 234 0.51 -3.74 12.61
N VAL A 235 -0.46 -4.58 12.98
CA VAL A 235 -0.21 -6.00 13.26
C VAL A 235 0.29 -6.72 12.01
N LEU A 236 -0.39 -6.54 10.86
CA LEU A 236 0.05 -7.13 9.58
C LEU A 236 1.46 -6.68 9.20
N LYS A 237 1.78 -5.40 9.37
CA LYS A 237 3.11 -4.85 9.06
C LYS A 237 4.21 -5.27 10.02
N SER A 238 3.84 -5.87 11.15
CA SER A 238 4.79 -6.43 12.11
C SER A 238 5.09 -7.91 11.85
N ASP A 239 4.26 -8.58 11.03
CA ASP A 239 4.46 -9.99 10.66
C ASP A 239 5.60 -10.16 9.64
N ILE A 240 6.35 -11.26 9.75
CA ILE A 240 7.55 -11.50 8.94
C ILE A 240 7.26 -11.65 7.44
N LEU A 241 6.07 -12.16 7.08
CA LEU A 241 5.67 -12.40 5.69
C LEU A 241 5.06 -11.17 5.05
N LEU A 242 4.40 -10.35 5.85
CA LEU A 242 3.59 -9.25 5.37
C LEU A 242 4.28 -7.89 5.55
N LYS A 243 5.30 -7.77 6.41
CA LYS A 243 6.03 -6.51 6.68
C LYS A 243 6.54 -5.78 5.43
N ASP A 244 7.00 -6.55 4.44
CA ASP A 244 7.62 -6.03 3.21
C ASP A 244 6.56 -5.70 2.14
N LEU A 245 5.29 -6.10 2.30
CA LEU A 245 4.20 -5.75 1.39
C LEU A 245 3.77 -4.29 1.58
N SER A 246 3.29 -3.65 0.52
CA SER A 246 2.79 -2.28 0.58
C SER A 246 1.60 -2.15 1.53
N VAL A 247 1.44 -1.00 2.17
CA VAL A 247 0.26 -0.65 2.99
C VAL A 247 -1.01 -0.73 2.12
N LEU A 248 -0.90 -0.37 0.84
CA LEU A 248 -2.00 -0.47 -0.12
C LEU A 248 -2.45 -1.91 -0.36
N ASN A 249 -1.52 -2.87 -0.44
CA ASN A 249 -1.84 -4.29 -0.65
C ASN A 249 -2.48 -4.89 0.60
N LEU A 250 -2.00 -4.52 1.78
CA LEU A 250 -2.53 -5.01 3.06
C LEU A 250 -3.89 -4.42 3.44
N ARG A 251 -4.41 -3.44 2.68
CA ARG A 251 -5.69 -2.79 2.95
C ARG A 251 -6.87 -3.78 2.99
N SER A 252 -7.05 -4.62 1.97
CA SER A 252 -8.18 -5.58 1.95
C SER A 252 -8.07 -6.62 3.08
N PRO A 253 -6.91 -7.26 3.30
CA PRO A 253 -6.69 -8.14 4.45
C PRO A 253 -6.97 -7.48 5.81
N ALA A 254 -6.52 -6.23 6.00
CA ALA A 254 -6.79 -5.50 7.24
C ALA A 254 -8.29 -5.30 7.47
N LEU A 255 -9.04 -4.89 6.45
CA LEU A 255 -10.48 -4.65 6.59
C LEU A 255 -11.29 -5.93 6.80
N ALA A 256 -10.90 -7.01 6.12
CA ALA A 256 -11.58 -8.30 6.21
C ALA A 256 -11.27 -9.07 7.49
N SER A 257 -10.13 -8.78 8.13
CA SER A 257 -9.66 -9.51 9.30
C SER A 257 -10.45 -9.21 10.57
N ARG A 258 -10.53 -10.20 11.45
CA ARG A 258 -11.24 -10.13 12.73
C ARG A 258 -10.32 -10.52 13.87
N GLN A 259 -10.33 -9.74 14.94
CA GLN A 259 -9.69 -10.13 16.19
C GLN A 259 -10.52 -11.20 16.89
N ARG A 260 -9.86 -12.21 17.42
CA ARG A 260 -10.43 -13.28 18.24
C ARG A 260 -9.59 -13.51 19.47
N GLU A 261 -10.25 -13.93 20.54
CA GLU A 261 -9.62 -14.46 21.74
C GLU A 261 -9.41 -15.97 21.59
N ALA A 262 -8.23 -16.44 21.94
CA ALA A 262 -7.91 -17.85 22.02
C ALA A 262 -8.69 -18.48 23.18
N ASN A 263 -9.38 -19.58 22.88
CA ASN A 263 -10.27 -20.27 23.82
C ASN A 263 -10.09 -21.80 23.76
N GLY A 264 -8.92 -22.27 23.30
CA GLY A 264 -8.62 -23.70 23.13
C GLY A 264 -9.28 -24.34 21.90
N GLN A 265 -9.97 -23.56 21.05
CA GLN A 265 -10.57 -24.08 19.83
C GLN A 265 -9.53 -24.48 18.79
N SER A 266 -9.84 -25.54 18.06
CA SER A 266 -9.10 -25.93 16.87
C SER A 266 -9.34 -24.86 15.79
N LEU A 267 -8.26 -24.20 15.37
CA LEU A 267 -8.27 -23.24 14.27
C LEU A 267 -8.20 -23.95 12.93
N TYR A 268 -7.47 -25.06 12.88
CA TYR A 268 -7.22 -25.81 11.66
C TYR A 268 -7.22 -27.31 11.95
N GLU A 269 -8.03 -28.05 11.20
CA GLU A 269 -8.06 -29.51 11.25
C GLU A 269 -7.21 -30.14 10.14
N LYS A 270 -6.57 -31.26 10.49
CA LYS A 270 -5.76 -32.06 9.60
C LYS A 270 -6.43 -32.33 8.25
N GLY A 271 -5.84 -31.84 7.17
CA GLY A 271 -6.27 -32.14 5.79
C GLY A 271 -7.40 -31.25 5.27
N ALA A 272 -7.91 -30.31 6.07
CA ALA A 272 -8.80 -29.27 5.61
C ALA A 272 -8.04 -28.23 4.75
N LEU A 273 -8.75 -27.54 3.88
CA LEU A 273 -8.23 -26.31 3.28
C LEU A 273 -8.31 -25.20 4.34
N ALA A 274 -7.29 -24.34 4.40
CA ALA A 274 -7.30 -23.21 5.32
C ALA A 274 -8.15 -22.09 4.72
N ASP A 275 -9.32 -21.83 5.32
CA ASP A 275 -10.18 -20.71 4.94
C ASP A 275 -9.66 -19.36 5.47
N PHE A 276 -8.71 -19.39 6.41
CA PHE A 276 -8.15 -18.22 7.08
C PHE A 276 -6.63 -18.36 7.28
N LEU A 277 -5.96 -17.21 7.21
CA LEU A 277 -4.63 -17.01 7.77
C LEU A 277 -4.78 -16.49 9.20
N TYR A 278 -4.09 -17.12 10.14
CA TYR A 278 -4.12 -16.77 11.56
C TYR A 278 -2.81 -16.08 11.95
N LEU A 279 -2.88 -14.85 12.47
CA LEU A 279 -1.71 -14.12 12.96
C LEU A 279 -1.80 -13.88 14.47
N PRO A 280 -0.80 -14.26 15.26
CA PRO A 280 -0.80 -13.98 16.68
C PRO A 280 -0.61 -12.48 16.92
N ILE A 281 -1.42 -11.89 17.79
CA ILE A 281 -1.14 -10.56 18.37
C ILE A 281 -0.30 -10.77 19.63
N ASP A 282 -0.85 -11.54 20.56
CA ASP A 282 -0.23 -12.03 21.79
C ASP A 282 -0.60 -13.51 22.06
N ALA A 283 -1.13 -14.20 21.04
CA ALA A 283 -1.55 -15.59 21.15
C ALA A 283 -0.40 -16.61 21.17
N THR A 284 -0.65 -17.73 21.85
CA THR A 284 0.17 -18.96 21.78
C THR A 284 -0.62 -20.05 21.06
N PHE A 285 0.01 -20.68 20.07
CA PHE A 285 -0.58 -21.76 19.29
C PHE A 285 0.05 -23.11 19.65
N GLU A 286 -0.78 -24.14 19.79
CA GLU A 286 -0.35 -25.53 19.95
C GLU A 286 -0.64 -26.30 18.67
N VAL A 287 0.33 -27.12 18.26
CA VAL A 287 0.20 -27.99 17.09
C VAL A 287 0.17 -29.44 17.58
N GLU A 288 -0.95 -30.14 17.38
CA GLU A 288 -1.08 -31.55 17.77
C GLU A 288 -0.17 -32.43 16.93
N GLY A 289 0.63 -33.29 17.57
CA GLY A 289 1.58 -34.19 16.92
C GLY A 289 3.03 -33.66 16.86
N SER A 290 3.31 -32.54 17.51
CA SER A 290 4.66 -32.03 17.76
C SER A 290 4.84 -31.72 19.25
N ASP A 291 5.96 -32.14 19.85
CA ASP A 291 6.31 -31.83 21.26
C ASP A 291 6.73 -30.35 21.47
N GLN A 292 6.53 -29.49 20.48
CA GLN A 292 6.87 -28.06 20.52
C GLN A 292 5.60 -27.21 20.71
N ALA A 293 5.61 -26.36 21.73
CA ALA A 293 4.68 -25.25 21.87
C ALA A 293 5.18 -24.07 21.03
N TYR A 294 4.34 -23.52 20.16
CA TYR A 294 4.72 -22.47 19.21
C TYR A 294 4.15 -21.13 19.68
N GLY A 295 5.01 -20.19 20.08
CA GLY A 295 4.55 -18.92 20.65
C GLY A 295 5.59 -17.82 20.60
N ALA A 296 5.11 -16.64 20.17
CA ALA A 296 5.73 -15.31 20.10
C ALA A 296 6.36 -14.88 18.75
N GLY A 297 6.47 -15.75 17.74
CA GLY A 297 6.97 -15.34 16.44
C GLY A 297 6.30 -16.08 15.29
N THR A 298 5.52 -15.34 14.50
CA THR A 298 5.10 -15.65 13.13
C THR A 298 3.92 -16.62 12.97
N GLY A 299 2.87 -16.18 12.26
CA GLY A 299 1.84 -17.06 11.68
C GLY A 299 2.35 -17.89 10.49
N TYR A 300 3.66 -17.96 10.32
CA TYR A 300 4.39 -18.54 9.19
C TYR A 300 4.28 -20.06 9.13
N GLU A 301 4.27 -20.74 10.27
CA GLU A 301 4.24 -22.20 10.30
C GLU A 301 2.92 -22.78 9.77
N VAL A 302 1.88 -21.94 9.58
CA VAL A 302 0.63 -22.29 8.89
C VAL A 302 0.77 -22.16 7.36
N LEU A 303 1.62 -21.26 6.86
CA LEU A 303 1.84 -21.01 5.43
C LEU A 303 2.93 -21.90 4.81
N GLU A 304 3.97 -22.26 5.56
CA GLU A 304 4.95 -23.29 5.15
C GLU A 304 4.24 -24.65 4.85
N ARG A 305 3.04 -24.84 5.43
CA ARG A 305 2.12 -25.99 5.21
C ARG A 305 1.34 -25.98 3.90
N LEU A 306 1.09 -24.81 3.34
CA LEU A 306 0.17 -24.61 2.22
C LEU A 306 0.88 -24.64 0.85
N GLY A 307 2.21 -24.54 0.83
CA GLY A 307 3.02 -24.34 -0.37
C GLY A 307 3.78 -25.56 -0.91
N ASN A 308 3.15 -26.72 -1.08
CA ASN A 308 3.67 -27.72 -2.03
C ASN A 308 2.56 -28.62 -2.60
N PRO A 309 2.12 -28.43 -3.86
CA PRO A 309 1.12 -29.31 -4.48
C PRO A 309 1.67 -30.70 -4.81
N ASP A 310 2.99 -30.85 -4.99
CA ASP A 310 3.63 -32.10 -5.46
C ASP A 310 4.64 -32.71 -4.47
N GLY A 311 4.92 -32.05 -3.34
CA GLY A 311 5.78 -32.57 -2.28
C GLY A 311 4.96 -33.13 -1.13
N GLU A 312 5.37 -34.28 -0.60
CA GLU A 312 4.91 -34.83 0.68
C GLU A 312 5.25 -33.91 1.87
N SER A 313 4.74 -32.68 1.91
CA SER A 313 4.90 -31.79 3.05
C SER A 313 4.00 -32.30 4.18
N GLY A 314 4.60 -32.62 5.34
CA GLY A 314 3.97 -33.27 6.49
C GLY A 314 2.92 -32.43 7.23
N LEU A 315 2.28 -31.50 6.53
CA LEU A 315 1.62 -30.35 7.08
C LEU A 315 0.09 -30.42 6.88
N ARG A 316 -0.36 -31.26 5.93
CA ARG A 316 -1.70 -31.88 5.96
C ARG A 316 -1.89 -32.86 7.14
N ARG A 317 -0.99 -32.92 8.14
CA ARG A 317 -0.99 -33.98 9.17
C ARG A 317 -1.36 -33.56 10.59
N ASN A 318 -1.44 -32.26 10.91
CA ASN A 318 -1.56 -31.81 12.30
C ASN A 318 -2.71 -30.79 12.50
N THR A 319 -3.31 -30.83 13.68
CA THR A 319 -4.34 -29.89 14.15
C THR A 319 -3.66 -28.68 14.82
N VAL A 320 -4.14 -27.46 14.61
CA VAL A 320 -3.63 -26.26 15.29
C VAL A 320 -4.69 -25.69 16.23
N LYS A 321 -4.34 -25.40 17.48
CA LYS A 321 -5.21 -24.82 18.50
C LYS A 321 -4.64 -23.50 19.02
N ALA A 322 -5.51 -22.52 19.24
CA ALA A 322 -5.14 -21.30 19.96
C ALA A 322 -5.40 -21.49 21.46
N VAL A 323 -4.35 -21.46 22.27
CA VAL A 323 -4.43 -21.83 23.70
C VAL A 323 -4.73 -20.63 24.60
N SER A 324 -4.07 -19.50 24.34
CA SER A 324 -4.19 -18.28 25.13
C SER A 324 -3.84 -17.05 24.29
N GLY A 325 -4.27 -15.86 24.72
CA GLY A 325 -4.03 -14.58 24.05
C GLY A 325 -5.01 -14.30 22.90
N SER A 326 -4.71 -13.32 22.06
CA SER A 326 -5.54 -12.88 20.95
C SER A 326 -4.82 -13.00 19.60
N TYR A 327 -5.61 -13.20 18.54
CA TYR A 327 -5.11 -13.40 17.19
C TYR A 327 -6.02 -12.74 16.15
N LEU A 328 -5.48 -12.47 14.95
CA LEU A 328 -6.23 -12.03 13.79
C LEU A 328 -6.59 -13.22 12.90
N GLU A 329 -7.87 -13.36 12.57
CA GLU A 329 -8.38 -14.22 11.51
C GLU A 329 -8.48 -13.42 10.22
N ILE A 330 -7.69 -13.76 9.22
CA ILE A 330 -7.67 -13.08 7.92
C ILE A 330 -8.27 -14.03 6.87
N PRO A 331 -9.42 -13.72 6.27
CA PRO A 331 -10.04 -14.59 5.27
C PRO A 331 -9.12 -14.82 4.07
N ALA A 332 -8.96 -16.07 3.63
CA ALA A 332 -8.14 -16.43 2.46
C ALA A 332 -8.58 -15.66 1.21
N ALA A 333 -9.89 -15.47 1.02
CA ALA A 333 -10.45 -14.68 -0.08
C ALA A 333 -9.91 -13.23 -0.13
N SER A 334 -9.56 -12.62 1.00
CA SER A 334 -8.98 -11.26 1.03
C SER A 334 -7.50 -11.25 0.62
N ILE A 335 -6.76 -12.32 0.90
CA ILE A 335 -5.39 -12.53 0.42
C ILE A 335 -5.40 -12.82 -1.08
N GLU A 336 -6.35 -13.63 -1.54
CA GLU A 336 -6.55 -13.89 -2.97
C GLU A 336 -6.92 -12.61 -3.73
N GLU A 337 -7.84 -11.79 -3.20
CA GLU A 337 -8.18 -10.49 -3.78
C GLU A 337 -6.94 -9.58 -3.84
N MET A 338 -6.15 -9.52 -2.77
CA MET A 338 -4.89 -8.77 -2.75
C MET A 338 -3.96 -9.22 -3.88
N ILE A 339 -3.72 -10.53 -4.01
CA ILE A 339 -2.85 -11.12 -5.05
C ILE A 339 -3.43 -10.89 -6.45
N GLN A 340 -4.75 -11.00 -6.64
CA GLN A 340 -5.38 -10.72 -7.94
C GLN A 340 -5.24 -9.24 -8.32
N SER A 341 -5.33 -8.35 -7.33
CA SER A 341 -5.26 -6.90 -7.56
C SER A 341 -3.84 -6.39 -7.76
N ASP A 342 -2.86 -7.07 -7.19
CA ASP A 342 -1.43 -6.87 -7.41
C ASP A 342 -0.69 -8.23 -7.32
N PRO A 343 -0.49 -8.92 -8.46
CA PRO A 343 0.20 -10.21 -8.52
C PRO A 343 1.60 -10.20 -7.91
N ARG A 344 2.23 -9.03 -7.78
CA ARG A 344 3.55 -8.90 -7.16
C ARG A 344 3.52 -9.15 -5.67
N SER A 345 2.37 -9.00 -5.02
CA SER A 345 2.18 -9.39 -3.61
C SER A 345 2.49 -10.87 -3.41
N ALA A 346 2.18 -11.72 -4.38
CA ALA A 346 2.53 -13.14 -4.31
C ALA A 346 4.05 -13.36 -4.36
N LEU A 347 4.78 -12.62 -5.20
CA LEU A 347 6.25 -12.67 -5.22
C LEU A 347 6.84 -12.18 -3.89
N GLY A 348 6.30 -11.09 -3.33
CA GLY A 348 6.75 -10.60 -2.02
C GLY A 348 6.56 -11.63 -0.90
N ILE A 349 5.41 -12.32 -0.90
CA ILE A 349 5.16 -13.44 0.02
C ILE A 349 6.17 -14.57 -0.23
N LEU A 350 6.36 -15.00 -1.49
CA LEU A 350 7.31 -16.07 -1.83
C LEU A 350 8.77 -15.73 -1.46
N GLU A 351 9.19 -14.49 -1.66
CA GLU A 351 10.51 -14.01 -1.25
C GLU A 351 10.66 -14.02 0.27
N ALA A 352 9.64 -13.56 1.00
CA ALA A 352 9.65 -13.62 2.46
C ALA A 352 9.72 -15.07 2.97
N LEU A 353 8.96 -15.98 2.35
CA LEU A 353 9.02 -17.43 2.62
C LEU A 353 10.44 -17.98 2.36
N SER A 354 11.16 -17.50 1.34
CA SER A 354 12.51 -18.00 1.00
C SER A 354 13.64 -17.56 1.96
N ARG A 355 13.38 -16.55 2.81
CA ARG A 355 14.36 -16.00 3.77
C ARG A 355 14.25 -16.63 5.16
N LEU A 356 13.23 -17.45 5.37
CA LEU A 356 12.96 -18.22 6.57
C LEU A 356 13.60 -19.60 6.41
#